data_AF-A0A3R7KJ58-F1
#
_entry.id   AF-A0A3R7KJ58-F1
#
_cell.length_a   1.000
_cell.length_b   1.000
_cell.length_c   1.000
_cell.angle_alpha   90.00
_cell.angle_beta   90.00
_cell.angle_gamma   90.00
#
_symmetry.space_group_name_H-M   'P 1'
#
loop_
_entity.id
_entity.type
_entity.pdbx_description
1 polymer ?
#
loop_
_entity_poly.entity_id
_entity_poly.type
_entity_poly.pdbx_seq_one_letter_code
_entity_poly.pdbx_strand_id
1 'polypeptide(L)'
;MLMQPEDLSPEYQYFKDPRMGGAFRSMDFCPVVEPNPDTGCTDGNSLAMPGSRVGPNSLCVKGDSLAVGSSSPGDVCVEVSCADGAANIRYLGDDEWYPCPEGTSIRPRKTFSGGRIVCPRYAEVCPVVKDRCVFSARGVFILFPAAVLWVAAMMFF
;
A
#
# COMPACT_ATOMS: atom_id res chain seq x y z
N MET A 1 -10.95 -15.15 -5.97
CA MET A 1 -11.33 -16.35 -6.76
C MET A 1 -12.81 -16.27 -7.06
N LEU A 2 -13.18 -16.48 -8.31
CA LEU A 2 -14.56 -16.45 -8.77
C LEU A 2 -14.82 -17.62 -9.71
N MET A 3 -16.07 -18.08 -9.70
CA MET A 3 -16.57 -19.07 -10.64
C MET A 3 -17.16 -18.34 -11.84
N GLN A 4 -16.62 -18.63 -13.03
CA GLN A 4 -17.04 -18.03 -14.29
C GLN A 4 -18.30 -18.74 -14.83
N PRO A 5 -19.12 -18.06 -15.65
CA PRO A 5 -20.31 -18.65 -16.24
C PRO A 5 -19.99 -19.78 -17.24
N GLU A 6 -18.82 -19.73 -17.87
CA GLU A 6 -18.35 -20.69 -18.88
C GLU A 6 -16.92 -21.15 -18.53
N ASP A 7 -16.49 -22.25 -19.14
CA ASP A 7 -15.15 -22.78 -18.99
C ASP A 7 -14.12 -21.78 -19.52
N LEU A 8 -13.07 -21.56 -18.73
CA LEU A 8 -11.93 -20.75 -19.15
C LEU A 8 -11.15 -21.47 -20.26
N SER A 9 -10.46 -20.72 -21.12
CA SER A 9 -9.53 -21.31 -22.10
C SER A 9 -8.44 -22.11 -21.37
N PRO A 10 -7.93 -23.23 -21.93
CA PRO A 10 -6.99 -24.12 -21.23
C PRO A 10 -5.76 -23.42 -20.63
N GLU A 11 -5.25 -22.36 -21.26
CA GLU A 11 -4.13 -21.56 -20.77
C GLU A 11 -4.42 -20.76 -19.48
N TYR A 12 -5.70 -20.55 -19.15
CA TYR A 12 -6.17 -19.83 -17.96
C TYR A 12 -6.80 -20.75 -16.89
N GLN A 13 -6.74 -22.07 -17.08
CA GLN A 13 -7.27 -23.04 -16.13
C GLN A 13 -6.23 -23.39 -15.04
N TYR A 14 -6.17 -22.58 -13.98
CA TYR A 14 -5.24 -22.79 -12.86
C TYR A 14 -5.73 -23.80 -11.82
N PHE A 15 -7.03 -24.11 -11.84
CA PHE A 15 -7.69 -24.99 -10.87
C PHE A 15 -8.26 -26.23 -11.54
N LYS A 16 -8.64 -27.22 -10.73
CA LYS A 16 -9.28 -28.45 -11.22
C LYS A 16 -10.64 -28.19 -11.87
N ASP A 17 -11.38 -27.21 -11.39
CA ASP A 17 -12.62 -26.78 -12.03
C ASP A 17 -12.27 -25.80 -13.17
N PRO A 18 -12.61 -26.11 -14.44
CA PRO A 18 -12.25 -25.28 -15.59
C PRO A 18 -12.91 -23.89 -15.57
N ARG A 19 -13.91 -23.66 -14.71
CA ARG A 19 -14.59 -22.36 -14.56
C ARG A 19 -14.00 -21.51 -13.43
N MET A 20 -13.08 -22.05 -12.63
CA MET A 20 -12.54 -21.34 -11.47
C MET A 20 -11.29 -20.55 -11.86
N GLY A 21 -11.28 -19.26 -11.50
CA GLY A 21 -10.14 -18.37 -11.76
C GLY A 21 -10.17 -17.09 -10.91
N GLY A 22 -9.28 -16.16 -11.23
CA GLY A 22 -9.27 -14.79 -10.72
C GLY A 22 -10.35 -13.93 -11.37
N ALA A 23 -10.69 -12.79 -10.76
CA ALA A 23 -11.73 -11.90 -11.28
C ALA A 23 -11.27 -11.10 -12.50
N PHE A 24 -9.97 -10.85 -12.61
CA PHE A 24 -9.41 -9.89 -13.56
C PHE A 24 -8.83 -10.58 -14.80
N ARG A 25 -9.45 -10.31 -15.96
CA ARG A 25 -8.93 -10.73 -17.27
C ARG A 25 -7.53 -10.18 -17.54
N SER A 26 -7.20 -8.98 -17.06
CA SER A 26 -5.87 -8.36 -17.21
C SER A 26 -4.75 -9.09 -16.47
N MET A 27 -5.12 -9.94 -15.51
CA MET A 27 -4.19 -10.82 -14.81
C MET A 27 -4.26 -12.24 -15.37
N ASP A 28 -4.77 -12.43 -16.59
CA ASP A 28 -4.97 -13.73 -17.23
C ASP A 28 -5.86 -14.68 -16.41
N PHE A 29 -6.81 -14.12 -15.63
CA PHE A 29 -7.59 -14.88 -14.63
C PHE A 29 -6.72 -15.56 -13.56
N CYS A 30 -5.50 -15.09 -13.33
CA CYS A 30 -4.65 -15.57 -12.25
C CYS A 30 -5.29 -15.24 -10.89
N PRO A 31 -5.43 -16.21 -9.98
CA PRO A 31 -5.98 -15.99 -8.65
C PRO A 31 -5.00 -15.19 -7.79
N VAL A 32 -5.30 -13.93 -7.55
CA VAL A 32 -4.53 -13.04 -6.67
C VAL A 32 -5.35 -12.64 -5.44
N VAL A 33 -4.66 -12.16 -4.40
CA VAL A 33 -5.33 -11.48 -3.27
C VAL A 33 -5.82 -10.13 -3.78
N GLU A 34 -7.13 -9.90 -3.67
CA GLU A 34 -7.77 -8.68 -4.15
C GLU A 34 -7.95 -7.70 -2.99
N PRO A 35 -7.62 -6.41 -3.17
CA PRO A 35 -7.89 -5.40 -2.16
C PRO A 35 -9.40 -5.22 -2.04
N ASN A 36 -9.91 -5.24 -0.81
CA ASN A 36 -11.30 -4.90 -0.54
C ASN A 36 -11.41 -3.38 -0.26
N PRO A 37 -12.30 -2.63 -0.96
CA PRO A 37 -12.31 -1.16 -0.92
C PRO A 37 -12.43 -0.56 0.48
N ASP A 38 -13.19 -1.21 1.36
CA ASP A 38 -13.44 -0.72 2.72
C ASP A 38 -12.38 -1.15 3.75
N THR A 39 -11.39 -1.93 3.34
CA THR A 39 -10.37 -2.52 4.24
C THR A 39 -8.95 -2.16 3.80
N GLY A 40 -8.77 -0.95 3.29
CA GLY A 40 -7.44 -0.38 3.05
C GLY A 40 -6.71 -0.05 4.35
N CYS A 41 -5.39 -0.28 4.40
CA CYS A 41 -4.62 0.02 5.62
C CYS A 41 -4.42 1.53 5.87
N THR A 42 -4.55 2.36 4.83
CA THR A 42 -4.36 3.81 4.90
C THR A 42 -5.53 4.55 5.53
N ASP A 43 -6.75 4.18 5.15
CA ASP A 43 -7.99 4.93 5.37
C ASP A 43 -9.24 4.04 5.45
N GLY A 44 -9.06 2.72 5.47
CA GLY A 44 -10.17 1.77 5.55
C GLY A 44 -10.85 1.72 6.92
N ASN A 45 -11.96 1.00 6.98
CA ASN A 45 -12.73 0.79 8.19
C ASN A 45 -12.04 -0.23 9.11
N SER A 46 -11.45 0.25 10.21
CA SER A 46 -10.79 -0.59 11.22
C SER A 46 -11.74 -1.61 11.89
N LEU A 47 -13.05 -1.34 11.92
CA LEU A 47 -14.04 -2.28 12.46
C LEU A 47 -14.22 -3.52 11.57
N ALA A 48 -13.96 -3.39 10.26
CA ALA A 48 -13.98 -4.49 9.31
C ALA A 48 -12.64 -5.26 9.27
N MET A 49 -11.62 -4.80 10.00
CA MET A 49 -10.28 -5.40 10.04
C MET A 49 -9.80 -5.61 11.49
N PRO A 50 -10.38 -6.59 12.23
CA PRO A 50 -9.99 -6.86 13.61
C PRO A 50 -8.46 -7.03 13.77
N GLY A 51 -7.86 -6.32 14.74
CA GLY A 51 -6.41 -6.35 14.97
C GLY A 51 -5.59 -5.38 14.14
N SER A 52 -6.18 -4.70 13.16
CA SER A 52 -5.47 -3.79 12.26
C SER A 52 -5.38 -2.37 12.81
N ARG A 53 -4.20 -1.76 12.69
CA ARG A 53 -3.95 -0.35 12.94
C ARG A 53 -3.99 0.40 11.62
N VAL A 54 -5.07 1.15 11.39
CA VAL A 54 -5.26 1.95 10.16
C VAL A 54 -4.60 3.32 10.34
N GLY A 55 -3.91 3.79 9.31
CA GLY A 55 -3.24 5.09 9.31
C GLY A 55 -2.42 5.34 8.03
N PRO A 56 -1.97 6.59 7.80
CA PRO A 56 -1.33 6.97 6.54
C PRO A 56 -0.05 6.20 6.22
N ASN A 57 0.66 5.71 7.26
CA ASN A 57 1.88 4.90 7.13
C ASN A 57 1.63 3.41 7.38
N SER A 58 0.35 2.99 7.42
CA SER A 58 0.01 1.61 7.69
C SER A 58 -0.02 0.77 6.42
N LEU A 59 0.59 -0.41 6.52
CA LEU A 59 0.73 -1.37 5.43
C LEU A 59 0.24 -2.75 5.88
N CYS A 60 -0.20 -3.55 4.92
CA CYS A 60 -0.61 -4.93 5.16
C CYS A 60 0.64 -5.78 5.40
N VAL A 61 0.66 -6.51 6.50
CA VAL A 61 1.73 -7.47 6.82
C VAL A 61 1.14 -8.84 7.08
N LYS A 62 1.94 -9.86 6.75
CA LYS A 62 1.51 -11.24 6.88
C LYS A 62 1.34 -11.63 8.35
N GLY A 63 0.21 -12.23 8.68
CA GLY A 63 0.02 -12.91 9.95
C GLY A 63 0.34 -14.40 9.85
N ASP A 64 0.71 -15.00 10.96
CA ASP A 64 0.71 -16.44 11.16
C ASP A 64 -0.12 -16.77 12.40
N SER A 65 -1.29 -17.34 12.17
CA SER A 65 -2.22 -17.82 13.20
C SER A 65 -2.61 -16.71 14.19
N LEU A 66 -2.78 -15.47 13.71
CA LEU A 66 -3.19 -14.34 14.54
C LEU A 66 -4.61 -14.53 15.05
N ALA A 67 -4.80 -14.21 16.33
CA ALA A 67 -6.10 -14.28 16.97
C ALA A 67 -6.39 -13.00 17.76
N VAL A 68 -7.59 -12.45 17.56
CA VAL A 68 -8.09 -11.23 18.23
C VAL A 68 -9.52 -11.51 18.69
N GLY A 69 -9.70 -11.78 19.98
CA GLY A 69 -10.99 -12.21 20.51
C GLY A 69 -11.47 -13.50 19.84
N SER A 70 -12.64 -13.47 19.20
CA SER A 70 -13.20 -14.58 18.40
C SER A 70 -12.81 -14.54 16.92
N SER A 71 -12.10 -13.50 16.48
CA SER A 71 -11.66 -13.34 15.09
C SER A 71 -10.25 -13.89 14.89
N SER A 72 -10.01 -14.52 13.74
CA SER A 72 -8.69 -15.01 13.33
C SER A 72 -8.26 -14.31 12.05
N PRO A 73 -7.78 -13.05 12.13
CA PRO A 73 -7.31 -12.33 10.95
C PRO A 73 -6.13 -13.09 10.32
N GLY A 74 -6.17 -13.29 9.01
CA GLY A 74 -5.05 -13.88 8.27
C GLY A 74 -3.86 -12.94 8.25
N ASP A 75 -4.10 -11.73 7.76
CA ASP A 75 -3.15 -10.62 7.66
C ASP A 75 -3.73 -9.38 8.36
N VAL A 76 -2.87 -8.44 8.74
CA VAL A 76 -3.27 -7.24 9.49
C VAL A 76 -2.55 -6.00 9.00
N CYS A 77 -3.16 -4.83 9.21
CA CYS A 77 -2.46 -3.56 9.00
C CYS A 77 -1.62 -3.20 10.23
N VAL A 78 -0.37 -2.83 9.99
CA VAL A 78 0.53 -2.27 11.00
C VAL A 78 1.12 -0.98 10.46
N GLU A 79 1.42 -0.06 11.36
CA GLU A 79 2.12 1.15 10.98
C GLU A 79 3.61 0.85 10.81
N VAL A 80 4.20 1.32 9.71
CA VAL A 80 5.59 1.06 9.38
C VAL A 80 6.40 2.34 9.44
N SER A 81 7.60 2.24 10.01
CA SER A 81 8.61 3.29 9.98
C SER A 81 9.91 2.72 9.45
N CYS A 82 10.45 3.39 8.43
CA CYS A 82 11.68 3.01 7.74
C CYS A 82 12.81 3.91 8.24
N ALA A 83 13.76 3.36 8.99
CA ALA A 83 14.92 4.09 9.50
C ALA A 83 16.19 3.25 9.32
N ASP A 84 17.26 3.87 8.83
CA ASP A 84 18.59 3.26 8.73
C ASP A 84 18.65 1.88 8.02
N GLY A 85 17.80 1.67 7.01
CA GLY A 85 17.71 0.40 6.29
C GLY A 85 17.00 -0.73 7.05
N ALA A 86 16.37 -0.41 8.18
CA ALA A 86 15.55 -1.33 8.96
C ALA A 86 14.07 -0.90 8.97
N ALA A 87 13.17 -1.87 8.95
CA ALA A 87 11.75 -1.63 9.15
C ALA A 87 11.40 -1.79 10.63
N ASN A 88 10.74 -0.80 11.19
CA ASN A 88 10.11 -0.87 12.49
C ASN A 88 8.61 -0.89 12.30
N ILE A 89 7.91 -1.70 13.10
CA ILE A 89 6.46 -1.81 13.02
C ILE A 89 5.80 -1.45 14.35
N ARG A 90 4.57 -0.99 14.24
CA ARG A 90 3.70 -0.71 15.39
C ARG A 90 2.32 -1.27 15.13
N TYR A 91 1.90 -2.22 15.96
CA TYR A 91 0.64 -2.95 15.81
C TYR A 91 -0.48 -2.36 16.70
N LEU A 92 -1.72 -2.80 16.49
CA LEU A 92 -2.86 -2.30 17.25
C LEU A 92 -2.71 -2.56 18.77
N GLY A 93 -3.07 -1.58 19.59
CA GLY A 93 -3.01 -1.64 21.06
C GLY A 93 -1.62 -1.52 21.67
N ASP A 94 -0.61 -1.25 20.85
CA ASP A 94 0.72 -0.85 21.29
C ASP A 94 1.17 0.41 20.58
N ASP A 95 1.67 1.38 21.33
CA ASP A 95 2.23 2.61 20.75
C ASP A 95 3.76 2.57 20.62
N GLU A 96 4.39 1.49 21.10
CA GLU A 96 5.82 1.23 20.98
C GLU A 96 6.19 0.73 19.57
N TRP A 97 7.39 1.12 19.11
CA TRP A 97 7.97 0.66 17.85
C TRP A 97 8.82 -0.58 18.07
N TYR A 98 8.55 -1.63 17.28
CA TYR A 98 9.29 -2.88 17.36
C TYR A 98 10.15 -3.06 16.10
N PRO A 99 11.45 -3.36 16.25
CA PRO A 99 12.29 -3.69 15.11
C PRO A 99 11.78 -4.99 14.47
N CYS A 100 11.64 -4.97 13.15
CA CYS A 100 11.11 -6.10 12.38
C CYS A 100 12.12 -6.50 11.28
N PRO A 101 13.20 -7.22 11.62
CA PRO A 101 14.15 -7.71 10.64
C PRO A 101 13.49 -8.66 9.65
N GLU A 102 13.83 -8.57 8.37
CA GLU A 102 13.26 -9.39 7.31
C GLU A 102 13.29 -10.90 7.64
N GLY A 103 12.18 -11.60 7.42
CA GLY A 103 12.07 -13.04 7.64
C GLY A 103 11.93 -13.48 9.10
N THR A 104 12.02 -12.54 10.06
CA THR A 104 11.73 -12.83 11.47
C THR A 104 10.23 -12.73 11.78
N SER A 105 9.85 -12.92 13.03
CA SER A 105 8.45 -12.80 13.45
C SER A 105 8.34 -12.19 14.84
N ILE A 106 7.33 -11.35 15.04
CA ILE A 106 7.02 -10.69 16.32
C ILE A 106 5.78 -11.34 16.91
N ARG A 107 5.79 -11.62 18.21
CA ARG A 107 4.61 -12.08 18.95
C ARG A 107 3.98 -10.91 19.70
N PRO A 108 2.91 -10.29 19.17
CA PRO A 108 2.22 -9.23 19.86
C PRO A 108 1.57 -9.76 21.15
N ARG A 109 1.66 -8.99 22.25
CA ARG A 109 1.22 -9.44 23.59
C ARG A 109 0.00 -8.71 24.14
N LYS A 110 -0.42 -7.61 23.52
CA LYS A 110 -1.49 -6.73 24.03
C LYS A 110 -2.84 -7.04 23.40
N THR A 111 -3.02 -6.69 22.13
CA THR A 111 -4.32 -6.84 21.44
C THR A 111 -4.59 -8.25 20.95
N PHE A 112 -3.54 -9.02 20.68
CA PHE A 112 -3.66 -10.35 20.10
C PHE A 112 -3.63 -11.40 21.22
N SER A 113 -4.56 -12.34 21.18
CA SER A 113 -4.61 -13.50 22.08
C SER A 113 -3.69 -14.63 21.64
N GLY A 114 -3.20 -14.60 20.40
CA GLY A 114 -2.29 -15.58 19.85
C GLY A 114 -1.72 -15.21 18.48
N GLY A 115 -0.79 -16.04 18.00
CA GLY A 115 -0.15 -15.90 16.70
C GLY A 115 1.11 -15.05 16.70
N ARG A 116 1.56 -14.72 15.49
CA ARG A 116 2.72 -13.85 15.24
C ARG A 116 2.54 -13.06 13.96
N ILE A 117 3.16 -11.89 13.92
CA ILE A 117 3.30 -11.08 12.72
C ILE A 117 4.62 -11.48 12.06
N VAL A 118 4.59 -11.79 10.77
CA VAL A 118 5.77 -12.13 9.97
C VAL A 118 6.35 -10.83 9.42
N CYS A 119 7.64 -10.62 9.65
CA CYS A 119 8.32 -9.43 9.17
C CYS A 119 8.50 -9.49 7.65
N PRO A 120 7.93 -8.51 6.91
CA PRO A 120 8.03 -8.46 5.47
C PRO A 120 9.45 -8.12 5.03
N ARG A 121 9.70 -8.19 3.72
CA ARG A 121 10.98 -7.72 3.18
C ARG A 121 11.07 -6.21 3.28
N TYR A 122 12.27 -5.68 3.50
CA TYR A 122 12.44 -4.23 3.59
C TYR A 122 11.93 -3.51 2.33
N ALA A 123 12.19 -4.08 1.15
CA ALA A 123 11.75 -3.50 -0.13
C ALA A 123 10.22 -3.48 -0.34
N GLU A 124 9.47 -4.32 0.37
CA GLU A 124 8.00 -4.40 0.26
C GLU A 124 7.31 -3.27 1.05
N VAL A 125 7.91 -2.85 2.16
CA VAL A 125 7.34 -1.84 3.06
C VAL A 125 8.07 -0.51 3.06
N CYS A 126 9.32 -0.49 2.61
CA CYS A 126 10.16 0.69 2.50
C CYS A 126 10.68 0.82 1.06
N PRO A 127 9.79 1.08 0.08
CA PRO A 127 10.22 1.27 -1.30
C PRO A 127 11.12 2.50 -1.36
N VAL A 128 12.36 2.31 -1.85
CA VAL A 128 13.22 3.43 -2.20
C VAL A 128 12.58 4.07 -3.43
N VAL A 129 11.79 5.12 -3.21
CA VAL A 129 11.39 6.02 -4.30
C VAL A 129 12.67 6.70 -4.74
N LYS A 130 13.38 6.09 -5.70
CA LYS A 130 14.43 6.79 -6.42
C LYS A 130 13.70 7.86 -7.21
N ASP A 131 13.76 9.09 -6.71
CA ASP A 131 13.39 10.28 -7.46
C ASP A 131 14.02 10.20 -8.84
N ARG A 132 13.24 9.82 -9.86
CA ARG A 132 13.48 10.11 -11.27
C ARG A 132 12.33 9.64 -12.18
N CYS A 133 11.14 10.12 -11.89
CA CYS A 133 10.21 10.60 -12.92
C CYS A 133 9.40 11.79 -12.36
N VAL A 134 10.09 12.73 -11.68
CA VAL A 134 9.55 14.10 -11.62
C VAL A 134 9.65 14.59 -13.05
N PHE A 135 8.51 14.69 -13.74
CA PHE A 135 8.40 15.50 -14.95
C PHE A 135 8.81 16.90 -14.51
N SER A 136 10.07 17.26 -14.78
CA SER A 136 10.57 18.59 -14.53
C SER A 136 9.82 19.49 -15.50
N ALA A 137 8.65 19.98 -15.07
CA ALA A 137 8.07 21.19 -15.59
C ALA A 137 9.03 22.31 -15.17
N ARG A 138 10.20 22.40 -15.84
CA ARG A 138 10.96 23.63 -15.87
C ARG A 138 9.99 24.68 -16.38
N GLY A 139 9.48 25.48 -15.45
CA GLY A 139 8.61 26.60 -15.75
C GLY A 139 9.27 27.41 -16.85
N VAL A 140 8.58 27.50 -17.99
CA VAL A 140 8.86 28.53 -18.97
C VAL A 140 8.46 29.83 -18.31
N PHE A 141 9.39 30.42 -17.56
CA PHE A 141 9.34 31.83 -17.23
C PHE A 141 9.46 32.58 -18.55
N ILE A 142 8.31 32.90 -19.15
CA ILE A 142 8.23 33.86 -20.24
C ILE A 142 8.71 35.18 -19.63
N LEU A 143 9.96 35.53 -19.93
CA LEU A 143 10.50 36.86 -19.70
C LEU A 143 9.65 37.82 -20.53
N PHE A 144 8.72 38.53 -19.88
CA PHE A 144 8.15 39.75 -20.45
C PHE A 144 9.30 40.75 -20.61
N PRO A 145 9.71 41.12 -21.82
CA PRO A 145 10.65 42.22 -21.99
C PRO A 145 9.90 43.50 -21.64
N ALA A 146 10.30 44.13 -20.54
CA ALA A 146 9.93 45.50 -20.23
C ALA A 146 10.62 46.44 -21.23
N ALA A 147 10.06 46.57 -22.43
CA ALA A 147 10.55 47.50 -23.45
C ALA A 147 9.45 47.82 -24.47
N VAL A 148 8.39 48.52 -24.04
CA VAL A 148 7.47 49.18 -24.97
C VAL A 148 7.13 50.58 -24.44
N LEU A 149 7.86 51.55 -25.01
CA LEU A 149 7.43 52.90 -25.37
C LEU A 149 7.31 53.96 -24.25
N TRP A 150 8.48 54.43 -23.82
CA TRP A 150 8.74 55.87 -23.66
C TRP A 150 8.89 56.52 -25.05
N VAL A 151 7.81 56.61 -25.84
CA VAL A 151 7.78 57.50 -27.00
C VAL A 151 6.35 57.99 -27.18
N ALA A 152 6.08 59.19 -26.66
CA ALA A 152 5.14 60.20 -27.19
C ALA A 152 4.51 61.01 -26.05
N ALA A 153 5.29 61.91 -25.43
CA ALA A 153 4.71 63.06 -24.71
C ALA A 153 5.74 64.16 -24.43
N MET A 154 6.55 64.55 -25.41
CA MET A 154 7.24 65.85 -25.39
C MET A 154 7.35 66.37 -26.82
N MET A 155 7.00 67.65 -26.99
CA MET A 155 7.06 68.47 -28.20
C MET A 155 5.84 68.35 -29.12
N PHE A 156 4.81 69.17 -28.90
CA PHE A 156 4.50 70.29 -29.79
C PHE A 156 3.68 71.36 -29.01
N PHE A 157 4.09 72.61 -29.21
CA PHE A 157 3.38 73.85 -28.88
C PHE A 157 1.98 73.88 -29.52
#